data_AF-A0A941MJU5-F1
#
_entry.id   AF-A0A941MJU5-F1
#
_cell.length_a   1.000
_cell.length_b   1.000
_cell.length_c   1.000
_cell.angle_alpha   90.00
_cell.angle_beta   90.00
_cell.angle_gamma   90.00
#
_symmetry.space_group_name_H-M   'P 1'
#
loop_
_entity.id
_entity.type
_entity.pdbx_description
1 polymer ?
#
loop_
_entity_poly.entity_id
_entity_poly.type
_entity_poly.pdbx_seq_one_letter_code
_entity_poly.pdbx_strand_id
1 'polypeptide(L)'
;MLPGAAPMVDNLFLLAVASLGWGLSLATYRLFARSRGWPMGALQADVPFIPVLIGLVGLFSALLFATARGADDGGWVIIVLGLLFAAIWTGFLRVGSQVALFLAPVATFLLLLGWLAVPLGFSERRWATEKPAETLQRRGLLPSESATPPPSATP
;
A
#
# COMPACT_ATOMS: atom_id res chain seq x y z
N MET A 1 2.60 -0.53 27.39
CA MET A 1 3.12 0.08 26.15
C MET A 1 1.90 0.39 25.30
N LEU A 2 1.58 1.68 25.11
CA LEU A 2 0.51 2.07 24.20
C LEU A 2 0.89 1.55 22.80
N PRO A 3 -0.02 0.91 22.05
CA PRO A 3 0.24 0.59 20.65
C PRO A 3 0.61 1.90 19.98
N GLY A 4 1.85 2.01 19.47
CA GLY A 4 2.25 3.18 18.71
C GLY A 4 1.24 3.34 17.60
N ALA A 5 0.57 4.50 17.54
CA ALA A 5 -0.33 4.82 16.44
C ALA A 5 0.44 4.51 15.15
N ALA A 6 -0.06 3.57 14.36
CA ALA A 6 0.55 3.27 13.07
C ALA A 6 0.65 4.60 12.31
N PRO A 7 1.81 4.94 11.74
CA PRO A 7 1.94 6.19 11.01
C PRO A 7 0.83 6.27 9.96
N MET A 8 0.16 7.42 9.87
CA MET A 8 -0.98 7.62 8.96
C MET A 8 -0.63 7.18 7.52
N VAL A 9 0.63 7.39 7.14
CA VAL A 9 1.24 6.88 5.91
C VAL A 9 2.11 5.66 6.25
N ASP A 10 1.61 4.48 5.94
CA ASP A 10 2.32 3.21 6.04
C ASP A 10 2.51 2.56 4.65
N ASN A 11 3.23 1.44 4.58
CA ASN A 11 3.48 0.74 3.32
C ASN A 11 2.18 0.29 2.63
N LEU A 12 1.17 -0.13 3.39
CA LEU A 12 -0.12 -0.58 2.83
C LEU A 12 -0.92 0.59 2.26
N PHE A 13 -0.87 1.75 2.91
CA PHE A 13 -1.44 3.00 2.42
C PHE A 13 -0.83 3.38 1.07
N LEU A 14 0.50 3.35 0.96
CA LEU A 14 1.20 3.66 -0.30
C LEU A 14 0.85 2.66 -1.40
N LEU A 15 0.81 1.37 -1.07
CA LEU A 15 0.41 0.31 -2.00
C LEU A 15 -1.06 0.46 -2.43
N ALA A 16 -1.95 0.90 -1.54
CA ALA A 16 -3.34 1.16 -1.87
C ALA A 16 -3.49 2.36 -2.83
N VAL A 17 -2.79 3.47 -2.56
CA VAL A 17 -2.75 4.62 -3.47
C VAL A 17 -2.22 4.22 -4.85
N ALA A 18 -1.14 3.44 -4.87
CA ALA A 18 -0.51 2.98 -6.10
C ALA A 18 -1.42 2.02 -6.89
N SER A 19 -2.03 1.05 -6.21
CA SER A 19 -2.99 0.10 -6.78
C SER A 19 -4.22 0.81 -7.34
N LEU A 20 -4.76 1.81 -6.62
CA LEU A 20 -5.88 2.61 -7.09
C LEU A 20 -5.50 3.42 -8.33
N GLY A 21 -4.38 4.14 -8.29
CA GLY A 21 -4.02 5.05 -9.36
C GLY A 21 -3.58 4.34 -10.64
N TRP A 22 -2.74 3.30 -10.55
CA TRP A 22 -2.39 2.48 -11.72
C TRP A 22 -3.58 1.65 -12.21
N GLY A 23 -4.41 1.13 -11.30
CA GLY A 23 -5.61 0.38 -11.66
C GLY A 23 -6.63 1.23 -12.43
N LEU A 24 -6.92 2.42 -11.92
CA LEU A 24 -7.78 3.39 -12.59
C LEU A 24 -7.18 3.88 -13.90
N SER A 25 -5.87 4.10 -13.95
CA SER A 25 -5.17 4.45 -15.19
C SER A 25 -5.39 3.38 -16.25
N LEU A 26 -5.16 2.10 -15.96
CA LEU A 26 -5.37 1.01 -16.93
C LEU A 26 -6.82 0.88 -17.39
N ALA A 27 -7.77 0.98 -16.45
CA ALA A 27 -9.18 0.84 -16.74
C ALA A 27 -9.72 1.96 -17.65
N THR A 28 -9.15 3.16 -17.55
CA THR A 28 -9.62 4.34 -18.28
C THR A 28 -8.73 4.78 -19.44
N TYR A 29 -7.48 4.31 -19.50
CA TYR A 29 -6.48 4.73 -20.47
C TYR A 29 -7.00 4.66 -21.91
N ARG A 30 -7.68 3.57 -22.25
CA ARG A 30 -8.22 3.37 -23.60
C ARG A 30 -9.22 4.44 -24.00
N LEU A 31 -10.10 4.86 -23.09
CA LEU A 31 -11.10 5.91 -23.35
C LEU A 31 -10.40 7.25 -23.64
N PHE A 32 -9.39 7.58 -22.84
CA PHE A 32 -8.59 8.79 -23.02
C PHE A 32 -7.78 8.75 -24.32
N ALA A 33 -7.14 7.62 -24.63
CA ALA A 33 -6.34 7.48 -25.82
C ALA A 33 -7.18 7.52 -27.11
N ARG A 34 -8.39 6.95 -27.13
CA ARG A 34 -9.30 7.10 -28.30
C ARG A 34 -9.77 8.53 -28.49
N SER A 35 -10.22 9.17 -27.40
CA SER A 35 -10.76 10.53 -27.48
C SER A 35 -9.71 11.57 -27.87
N ARG A 36 -8.44 11.34 -27.53
CA ARG A 36 -7.33 12.29 -27.77
C ARG A 36 -6.37 11.84 -28.88
N GLY A 37 -6.67 10.74 -29.59
CA GLY A 37 -5.80 10.18 -30.63
C GLY A 37 -4.42 9.77 -30.14
N TRP A 38 -4.29 9.35 -28.87
CA TRP A 38 -3.00 8.92 -28.32
C TRP A 38 -2.64 7.51 -28.81
N PRO A 39 -1.34 7.20 -28.93
CA PRO A 39 -0.90 5.86 -29.34
C PRO A 39 -1.35 4.82 -28.33
N MET A 40 -1.81 3.67 -28.80
CA MET A 40 -2.20 2.53 -27.98
C MET A 40 -1.25 1.36 -28.19
N GLY A 41 -0.94 0.64 -27.12
CA GLY A 41 -0.20 -0.61 -27.20
C GLY A 41 -1.08 -1.73 -27.72
N ALA A 42 -0.46 -2.78 -28.24
CA ALA A 42 -1.16 -3.93 -28.84
C ALA A 42 -2.24 -4.51 -27.91
N LEU A 43 -1.92 -4.70 -26.62
CA LEU A 43 -2.91 -5.20 -25.65
C LEU A 43 -4.13 -4.26 -25.47
N GLN A 44 -3.93 -2.94 -25.49
CA GLN A 44 -5.02 -1.97 -25.35
C GLN A 44 -5.83 -1.79 -26.65
N ALA A 45 -5.20 -2.02 -27.80
CA ALA A 45 -5.81 -1.93 -29.12
C ALA A 45 -6.62 -3.20 -29.47
N ASP A 46 -5.97 -4.36 -29.34
CA ASP A 46 -6.46 -5.64 -29.88
C ASP A 46 -7.26 -6.43 -28.84
N VAL A 47 -6.85 -6.38 -27.56
CA VAL A 47 -7.43 -7.18 -26.49
C VAL A 47 -7.76 -6.32 -25.25
N PRO A 48 -8.65 -5.32 -25.40
CA PRO A 48 -8.83 -4.27 -24.40
C PRO A 48 -9.43 -4.76 -23.08
N PHE A 49 -10.00 -5.97 -23.05
CA PHE A 49 -10.58 -6.51 -21.82
C PHE A 49 -9.49 -6.85 -20.78
N ILE A 50 -8.30 -7.29 -21.19
CA ILE A 50 -7.24 -7.73 -20.28
C ILE A 50 -6.74 -6.55 -19.41
N PRO A 51 -6.31 -5.41 -20.00
CA PRO A 51 -5.87 -4.27 -19.21
C PRO A 51 -6.98 -3.72 -18.29
N VAL A 52 -8.23 -3.73 -18.78
CA VAL A 52 -9.37 -3.23 -18.01
C VAL A 52 -9.64 -4.12 -16.80
N LEU A 53 -9.66 -5.45 -16.96
CA LEU A 53 -9.87 -6.36 -15.82
C LEU A 53 -8.75 -6.24 -14.79
N ILE A 54 -7.49 -6.18 -15.24
CA ILE A 54 -6.34 -5.95 -14.34
C ILE A 54 -6.53 -4.64 -13.58
N GLY A 55 -6.90 -3.57 -14.28
CA GLY A 55 -7.13 -2.27 -13.69
C GLY A 55 -8.26 -2.27 -12.66
N LEU A 56 -9.37 -2.93 -12.99
CA LEU A 56 -10.53 -3.04 -12.10
C LEU A 56 -10.22 -3.84 -10.84
N VAL A 57 -9.47 -4.94 -10.93
CA VAL A 57 -9.07 -5.71 -9.75
C VAL A 57 -8.24 -4.83 -8.80
N GLY A 58 -7.24 -4.13 -9.31
CA GLY A 58 -6.42 -3.23 -8.48
C GLY A 58 -7.20 -2.05 -7.90
N LEU A 59 -8.10 -1.47 -8.69
CA LEU A 59 -8.99 -0.39 -8.26
C LEU A 59 -9.91 -0.86 -7.13
N PHE A 60 -10.61 -1.98 -7.31
CA PHE A 60 -11.54 -2.49 -6.31
C PHE A 60 -10.80 -2.94 -5.05
N SER A 61 -9.68 -3.67 -5.16
CA SER A 61 -8.88 -4.05 -3.98
C SER A 61 -8.44 -2.85 -3.16
N ALA A 62 -8.01 -1.76 -3.82
CA ALA A 62 -7.63 -0.53 -3.12
C ALA A 62 -8.83 0.19 -2.47
N LEU A 63 -9.99 0.22 -3.15
CA LEU A 63 -11.21 0.77 -2.56
C LEU A 63 -11.68 -0.04 -1.36
N LEU A 64 -11.71 -1.38 -1.45
CA LEU A 64 -12.03 -2.24 -0.32
C LEU A 64 -11.08 -1.99 0.85
N PHE A 65 -9.78 -1.92 0.59
CA PHE A 65 -8.81 -1.60 1.63
C PHE A 65 -9.06 -0.21 2.24
N ALA A 66 -9.29 0.82 1.42
CA ALA A 66 -9.57 2.17 1.90
C ALA A 66 -10.83 2.22 2.78
N THR A 67 -11.88 1.48 2.41
CA THR A 67 -13.09 1.36 3.24
C THR A 67 -12.83 0.62 4.55
N ALA A 68 -12.03 -0.45 4.51
CA ALA A 68 -11.66 -1.20 5.71
C ALA A 68 -10.74 -0.43 6.65
N ARG A 69 -9.90 0.46 6.10
CA ARG A 69 -9.06 1.37 6.87
C ARG A 69 -9.88 2.43 7.60
N GLY A 70 -11.00 2.89 7.02
CA GLY A 70 -11.88 3.88 7.63
C GLY A 70 -11.52 5.32 7.27
N ALA A 71 -12.48 6.23 7.47
CA ALA A 71 -12.36 7.64 7.08
C ALA A 71 -11.33 8.40 7.94
N ASP A 72 -11.36 8.17 9.25
CA ASP A 72 -10.53 8.88 10.24
C ASP A 72 -9.06 8.44 10.16
N ASP A 73 -8.79 7.21 9.72
CA ASP A 73 -7.44 6.65 9.55
C ASP A 73 -6.87 6.83 8.13
N GLY A 74 -7.45 7.76 7.36
CA GLY A 74 -6.91 8.20 6.06
C GLY A 74 -7.43 7.45 4.83
N GLY A 75 -8.49 6.65 4.94
CA GLY A 75 -9.13 5.99 3.78
C GLY A 75 -9.55 6.97 2.67
N TRP A 76 -10.08 8.14 3.04
CA TRP A 76 -10.38 9.21 2.07
C TRP A 76 -9.14 9.75 1.36
N VAL A 77 -8.02 9.83 2.07
CA VAL A 77 -6.75 10.31 1.52
C VAL A 77 -6.24 9.34 0.45
N ILE A 78 -6.43 8.02 0.65
CA ILE A 78 -6.09 7.01 -0.37
C ILE A 78 -6.84 7.27 -1.67
N ILE A 79 -8.16 7.54 -1.58
CA ILE A 79 -9.01 7.79 -2.73
C ILE A 79 -8.55 9.06 -3.45
N VAL A 80 -8.40 10.18 -2.73
CA VAL A 80 -7.99 11.46 -3.32
C VAL A 80 -6.61 11.36 -3.98
N LEU A 81 -5.61 10.82 -3.27
CA LEU A 81 -4.27 10.67 -3.81
C LEU A 81 -4.22 9.69 -4.99
N GLY A 82 -4.96 8.58 -4.93
CA GLY A 82 -5.00 7.62 -6.02
C GLY A 82 -5.67 8.20 -7.28
N LEU A 83 -6.72 9.01 -7.13
CA LEU A 83 -7.35 9.74 -8.25
C LEU A 83 -6.39 10.75 -8.88
N LEU A 84 -5.72 11.56 -8.06
CA LEU A 84 -4.70 12.51 -8.53
C LEU A 84 -3.54 11.79 -9.22
N PHE A 85 -3.08 10.70 -8.63
CA PHE A 85 -2.03 9.87 -9.19
C PHE A 85 -2.43 9.29 -10.54
N ALA A 86 -3.65 8.74 -10.68
CA ALA A 86 -4.17 8.25 -11.95
C ALA A 86 -4.20 9.34 -13.03
N ALA A 87 -4.68 10.54 -12.68
CA ALA A 87 -4.77 11.67 -13.60
C ALA A 87 -3.38 12.11 -14.08
N ILE A 88 -2.43 12.26 -13.15
CA ILE A 88 -1.05 12.63 -13.46
C ILE A 88 -0.38 11.53 -14.30
N TRP A 89 -0.47 10.27 -13.86
CA TRP A 89 0.14 9.13 -14.53
C TRP A 89 -0.36 8.97 -15.97
N THR A 90 -1.68 8.99 -16.16
CA THR A 90 -2.33 8.83 -17.47
C THR A 90 -2.06 10.04 -18.37
N GLY A 91 -2.17 11.25 -17.80
CA GLY A 91 -2.05 12.50 -18.54
C GLY A 91 -0.62 12.81 -19.00
N PHE A 92 0.36 12.64 -18.11
CA PHE A 92 1.75 12.95 -18.40
C PHE A 92 2.45 11.85 -19.19
N LEU A 93 2.30 10.58 -18.79
CA LEU A 93 3.05 9.49 -19.43
C LEU A 93 2.45 9.05 -20.77
N ARG A 94 1.16 9.31 -21.01
CA ARG A 94 0.44 8.91 -22.23
C ARG A 94 0.70 7.42 -22.52
N VAL A 95 1.44 7.09 -23.59
CA VAL A 95 1.80 5.70 -23.96
C VAL A 95 2.58 4.98 -22.86
N GLY A 96 3.42 5.72 -22.11
CA GLY A 96 4.15 5.20 -20.95
C GLY A 96 3.23 4.71 -19.82
N SER A 97 1.94 5.09 -19.82
CA SER A 97 0.94 4.53 -18.89
C SER A 97 0.85 3.00 -18.99
N GLN A 98 1.22 2.40 -20.13
CA GLN A 98 1.23 0.94 -20.30
C GLN A 98 2.15 0.20 -19.34
N VAL A 99 3.15 0.86 -18.75
CA VAL A 99 3.97 0.28 -17.67
C VAL A 99 3.09 -0.13 -16.47
N ALA A 100 1.92 0.50 -16.30
CA ALA A 100 0.93 0.08 -15.31
C ALA A 100 0.43 -1.36 -15.52
N LEU A 101 0.53 -1.94 -16.72
CA LEU A 101 0.21 -3.35 -16.97
C LEU A 101 1.01 -4.29 -16.08
N PHE A 102 2.21 -3.88 -15.68
CA PHE A 102 3.05 -4.63 -14.75
C PHE A 102 2.94 -4.09 -13.32
N LEU A 103 2.94 -2.76 -13.15
CA LEU A 103 2.95 -2.15 -11.82
C LEU A 103 1.62 -2.34 -11.06
N ALA A 104 0.46 -2.27 -11.75
CA ALA A 104 -0.83 -2.44 -11.11
C ALA A 104 -0.99 -3.85 -10.49
N PRO A 105 -0.70 -4.96 -11.21
CA PRO A 105 -0.71 -6.29 -10.61
C PRO A 105 0.23 -6.42 -9.41
N VAL A 106 1.46 -5.90 -9.50
CA VAL A 106 2.44 -6.00 -8.41
C VAL A 106 1.96 -5.25 -7.18
N ALA A 107 1.50 -4.00 -7.33
CA ALA A 107 0.98 -3.20 -6.22
C ALA A 107 -0.24 -3.86 -5.57
N THR A 108 -1.18 -4.34 -6.41
CA THR A 108 -2.39 -5.03 -5.94
C THR A 108 -2.03 -6.31 -5.18
N PHE A 109 -1.11 -7.10 -5.72
CA PHE A 109 -0.67 -8.34 -5.09
C PHE A 109 -0.01 -8.08 -3.74
N LEU A 110 0.91 -7.12 -3.65
CA LEU A 110 1.58 -6.76 -2.39
C LEU A 110 0.60 -6.17 -1.37
N LEU A 111 -0.36 -5.36 -1.84
CA LEU A 111 -1.43 -4.82 -0.99
C LEU A 111 -2.25 -5.95 -0.38
N LEU A 112 -2.76 -6.86 -1.20
CA LEU A 112 -3.57 -7.99 -0.74
C LEU A 112 -2.76 -8.92 0.16
N LEU A 113 -1.51 -9.20 -0.20
CA LEU A 113 -0.62 -10.03 0.60
C LEU A 113 -0.41 -9.43 1.99
N GLY A 114 -0.04 -8.15 2.07
CA GLY A 114 0.20 -7.49 3.36
C GLY A 114 -1.08 -7.28 4.17
N TRP A 115 -2.20 -6.96 3.50
CA TRP A 115 -3.49 -6.76 4.16
C TRP A 115 -4.06 -8.08 4.71
N LEU A 116 -3.97 -9.17 3.94
CA LEU A 116 -4.50 -10.46 4.34
C LEU A 116 -3.52 -11.26 5.21
N ALA A 117 -2.24 -10.94 5.24
CA ALA A 117 -1.27 -11.61 6.12
C ALA A 117 -1.68 -11.58 7.59
N VAL A 118 -2.13 -10.42 8.08
CA VAL A 118 -2.56 -10.23 9.48
C VAL A 118 -3.77 -11.11 9.85
N PRO A 119 -4.92 -11.04 9.16
CA PRO A 119 -6.08 -11.88 9.49
C PRO A 119 -5.84 -13.38 9.26
N LEU A 120 -4.89 -13.75 8.39
CA LEU A 120 -4.51 -15.15 8.17
C LEU A 120 -3.51 -15.69 9.21
N GLY A 121 -3.11 -14.88 10.20
CA GLY A 121 -2.22 -15.29 11.29
C GLY A 121 -0.73 -15.27 10.95
N PHE A 122 -0.36 -14.69 9.80
CA PHE A 122 1.05 -14.43 9.47
C PHE A 122 1.51 -13.16 10.18
N SER A 123 1.89 -13.29 11.45
CA SER A 123 2.53 -12.20 12.21
C SER A 123 4.03 -12.18 11.94
N GLU A 124 4.64 -10.98 11.91
CA GLU A 124 6.09 -10.85 11.85
C GLU A 124 6.73 -11.66 13.00
N ARG A 125 7.74 -12.47 12.66
CA ARG A 125 8.47 -13.18 13.69
C ARG A 125 9.25 -12.15 14.50
N ARG A 126 9.05 -12.17 15.82
CA ARG A 126 9.63 -11.23 16.80
C ARG A 126 11.12 -10.90 16.61
N TRP A 127 11.91 -11.82 16.08
CA TRP A 127 13.35 -11.64 15.83
C TRP A 127 13.69 -10.71 14.66
N ALA A 128 12.74 -10.38 13.77
CA ALA A 128 12.98 -9.47 12.64
C ALA A 128 12.88 -7.99 13.03
N THR A 129 12.15 -7.69 14.11
CA THR A 129 11.94 -6.34 14.65
C THR A 129 12.61 -6.12 16.00
N GLU A 130 13.20 -7.17 16.59
CA GLU A 130 13.95 -7.08 17.85
C GLU A 130 15.18 -6.20 17.66
N LYS A 131 15.30 -5.14 18.47
CA LYS A 131 16.51 -4.33 18.46
C LYS A 131 17.67 -5.20 18.98
N PRO A 132 18.91 -5.01 18.50
CA PRO A 132 20.06 -5.75 19.02
C PRO A 132 20.18 -5.67 20.55
N ALA A 133 19.78 -4.53 21.14
CA ALA A 133 19.71 -4.33 22.59
C ALA A 133 18.70 -5.26 23.29
N GLU A 134 17.54 -5.51 22.69
CA GLU A 134 16.50 -6.42 23.22
C GLU A 134 16.98 -7.88 23.13
N THR A 135 17.64 -8.26 22.03
CA THR A 135 18.27 -9.58 21.89
C THR A 135 19.39 -9.79 22.91
N LEU A 136 20.20 -8.77 23.19
CA LEU A 136 21.27 -8.80 24.19
C LEU A 136 20.72 -8.83 25.62
N GLN A 137 19.65 -8.09 25.92
CA GLN A 137 18.93 -8.18 27.19
C GLN A 137 18.34 -9.58 27.41
N ARG A 138 17.72 -10.18 26.38
CA ARG A 138 17.19 -11.56 26.45
C ARG A 138 18.28 -12.60 26.72
N ARG A 139 19.49 -12.38 26.20
CA ARG A 139 20.66 -13.23 26.45
C ARG A 139 21.33 -12.95 27.80
N GLY A 140 20.82 -12.00 28.60
CA GLY A 140 21.39 -11.62 29.89
C GLY A 140 22.70 -10.84 29.80
N LEU A 141 23.01 -10.27 28.63
CA LEU A 141 24.26 -9.54 28.38
C LEU A 141 24.13 -8.03 28.69
N LEU A 142 22.91 -7.53 28.85
CA LEU A 142 22.62 -6.15 29.25
C LEU A 142 21.67 -6.15 30.46
N PRO A 143 21.84 -5.22 31.42
CA PRO A 143 20.88 -5.02 32.50
C PRO A 143 19.49 -4.67 31.94
N SER A 144 18.45 -5.31 32.46
CA SER A 144 17.07 -4.92 32.21
C SER A 144 16.76 -3.60 32.93
N GLU A 145 16.16 -2.64 32.22
CA GLU A 145 15.83 -1.29 32.70
C GLU A 145 14.90 -1.27 33.94
N SER A 146 14.29 -2.41 34.27
CA SER A 146 13.52 -2.65 35.50
C SER A 146 14.36 -2.75 36.78
N ALA A 147 15.70 -2.68 36.71
CA ALA A 147 16.59 -2.77 37.86
C ALA A 147 16.87 -1.42 38.56
N THR A 148 16.10 -0.36 38.29
CA THR A 148 16.15 0.86 39.10
C THR A 148 15.17 0.71 40.26
N PRO A 149 15.63 0.49 41.51
CA PRO A 149 14.72 0.51 42.66
C PRO A 149 14.04 1.88 42.75
N PRO A 150 12.75 1.95 43.12
CA PRO A 150 12.08 3.22 43.30
C PRO A 150 12.85 4.07 44.32
N PRO A 151 12.98 5.39 44.13
CA PRO A 151 13.63 6.25 45.10
C PRO A 151 12.92 6.07 46.44
N SER A 152 13.68 5.65 47.45
CA SER A 152 13.24 5.51 48.83
C SER A 152 12.57 6.81 49.26
N ALA A 153 11.26 6.74 49.55
CA ALA A 153 10.55 7.80 50.24
C ALA A 153 11.18 7.95 51.63
N THR A 154 12.04 8.94 51.79
CA THR A 154 12.51 9.38 53.11
C THR A 154 11.35 10.08 53.85
N PRO A 155 11.27 9.89 55.18
CA PRO A 155 10.11 10.19 56.01
C PRO A 155 9.81 11.68 56.20
#